data_AF-A0A4R3KZL9-F1
#
_entry.id   AF-A0A4R3KZL9-F1
#
_cell.length_a   1.000
_cell.length_b   1.000
_cell.length_c   1.000
_cell.angle_alpha   90.00
_cell.angle_beta   90.00
_cell.angle_gamma   90.00
#
_symmetry.space_group_name_H-M   'P 1'
#
loop_
_entity.id
_entity.type
_entity.pdbx_description
1 polymer ?
#
loop_
_entity_poly.entity_id
_entity_poly.type
_entity_poly.pdbx_seq_one_letter_code
_entity_poly.pdbx_strand_id
1 'polypeptide(L)'
;MDLNDKNILILGLGISGVSTVKALDKLGANIIVSDIKTQYELKNYIDKIKDIDIVYRLGTNEVSLENIDLIVKSPGVPLDLQVLKDAKSKGIEVITDLELAYRLNPNKNIIAITGTNGKTTTTTLTGEYFKKAGYNVFVVGNIGVGILWNMINSKDDDIFVIEASSFQLENTIEFKPKVSLILNLTPDHLNWHKTFENYIEAKKKIFKNQGKDEYTVLNYDDPLLRNMKDEVKSNLIWFSVKNKLSKGIYIEDGYIVIDDGIKVEKVLKTEDVKIIGEHNLENALASVAIAWIMGLDIDIIRDVLRTFPGVEHRIEYVTTIDEVKFYNDSKGTNSDASIKAIEAVDSPIILIAGGMDKGTEFDDLILSFKGKVKALVLLGETKYKLKETAIKHGFDKVYLVENMEEAVKKSFELAEQGDNVLLSPACASWDMYDSFETRGEHFKQIVYGLKEE
;
A
#
# COMPACT_ATOMS: atom_id res chain seq x y z
N MET A 1 -16.82 -0.07 -23.38
CA MET A 1 -15.78 -0.44 -24.35
C MET A 1 -16.03 -1.88 -24.78
N ASP A 2 -15.93 -2.20 -26.07
CA ASP A 2 -16.02 -3.59 -26.57
C ASP A 2 -14.61 -4.10 -26.89
N LEU A 3 -14.26 -5.27 -26.36
CA LEU A 3 -12.93 -5.89 -26.47
C LEU A 3 -12.97 -7.25 -27.17
N ASN A 4 -14.14 -7.70 -27.63
CA ASN A 4 -14.26 -8.98 -28.31
C ASN A 4 -13.44 -8.96 -29.61
N ASP A 5 -12.67 -10.02 -29.85
CA ASP A 5 -11.76 -10.20 -30.98
C ASP A 5 -10.62 -9.15 -31.09
N LYS A 6 -10.44 -8.29 -30.09
CA LYS A 6 -9.36 -7.28 -30.07
C LYS A 6 -8.04 -7.88 -29.64
N ASN A 7 -6.95 -7.49 -30.30
CA ASN A 7 -5.60 -7.92 -29.91
C ASN A 7 -5.03 -6.99 -28.85
N ILE A 8 -4.89 -7.50 -27.64
CA ILE A 8 -4.47 -6.72 -26.47
C ILE A 8 -3.08 -7.19 -26.05
N LEU A 9 -2.12 -6.27 -26.07
CA LEU A 9 -0.77 -6.51 -25.56
C LEU A 9 -0.69 -6.12 -24.10
N ILE A 10 -0.40 -7.08 -23.23
CA ILE A 10 -0.11 -6.86 -21.81
C ILE A 10 1.40 -6.77 -21.63
N LEU A 11 1.87 -5.63 -21.14
CA LEU A 11 3.28 -5.43 -20.79
C LEU A 11 3.48 -5.62 -19.28
N GLY A 12 4.16 -6.70 -18.91
CA GLY A 12 4.40 -7.15 -17.55
C GLY A 12 3.26 -8.03 -17.03
N LEU A 13 3.57 -9.25 -16.58
CA LEU A 13 2.59 -10.21 -16.07
C LEU A 13 2.26 -9.95 -14.60
N GLY A 14 3.13 -10.30 -13.65
CA GLY A 14 2.93 -10.04 -12.22
C GLY A 14 1.51 -10.32 -11.68
N ILE A 15 1.11 -9.62 -10.60
CA ILE A 15 -0.23 -9.76 -10.02
C ILE A 15 -1.30 -9.06 -10.88
N SER A 16 -1.00 -7.82 -11.32
CA SER A 16 -1.92 -6.99 -12.11
C SER A 16 -2.20 -7.61 -13.48
N GLY A 17 -1.15 -7.99 -14.23
CA GLY A 17 -1.30 -8.62 -15.54
C GLY A 17 -1.99 -9.99 -15.47
N VAL A 18 -1.80 -10.82 -14.44
CA VAL A 18 -2.61 -12.04 -14.26
C VAL A 18 -4.10 -11.71 -14.13
N SER A 19 -4.46 -10.68 -13.35
CA SER A 19 -5.84 -10.21 -13.23
C SER A 19 -6.37 -9.69 -14.57
N THR A 20 -5.53 -8.96 -15.31
CA THR A 20 -5.86 -8.43 -16.65
C THR A 20 -6.10 -9.55 -17.66
N VAL A 21 -5.21 -10.54 -17.73
CA VAL A 21 -5.34 -11.71 -18.62
C VAL A 21 -6.68 -12.40 -18.42
N LYS A 22 -7.00 -12.76 -17.17
CA LYS A 22 -8.27 -13.46 -16.85
C LYS A 22 -9.48 -12.63 -17.26
N ALA A 23 -9.41 -11.32 -17.07
CA ALA A 23 -10.51 -10.45 -17.42
C ALA A 23 -10.70 -10.29 -18.92
N LEU A 24 -9.60 -10.15 -19.68
CA LEU A 24 -9.62 -10.03 -21.13
C LEU A 24 -10.10 -11.31 -21.81
N ASP A 25 -9.70 -12.47 -21.28
CA ASP A 25 -10.17 -13.79 -21.76
C ASP A 25 -11.70 -13.90 -21.64
N LYS A 26 -12.25 -13.55 -20.48
CA LYS A 26 -13.70 -13.51 -20.26
C LYS A 26 -14.42 -12.51 -21.18
N LEU A 27 -13.73 -11.48 -21.66
CA LEU A 27 -14.26 -10.47 -22.59
C LEU A 27 -14.03 -10.83 -24.07
N GLY A 28 -13.47 -12.00 -24.36
CA GLY A 28 -13.27 -12.50 -25.74
C GLY A 28 -12.11 -11.83 -26.49
N ALA A 29 -11.15 -11.23 -25.78
CA ALA A 29 -10.00 -10.59 -26.41
C ALA A 29 -8.90 -11.61 -26.77
N ASN A 30 -8.13 -11.31 -27.80
CA ASN A 30 -6.92 -12.04 -28.17
C ASN A 30 -5.73 -11.50 -27.35
N ILE A 31 -5.09 -12.35 -26.55
CA ILE A 31 -4.15 -11.91 -25.52
C ILE A 31 -2.70 -12.19 -25.93
N ILE A 32 -1.87 -11.13 -25.93
CA ILE A 32 -0.41 -11.23 -26.02
C ILE A 32 0.18 -10.75 -24.70
N VAL A 33 1.08 -11.53 -24.09
CA VAL A 33 1.81 -11.14 -22.87
C VAL A 33 3.29 -11.01 -23.19
N SER A 34 3.87 -9.87 -22.82
CA SER A 34 5.32 -9.66 -22.84
C SER A 34 5.85 -9.26 -21.48
N ASP A 35 6.99 -9.86 -21.10
CA ASP A 35 7.66 -9.56 -19.85
C ASP A 35 9.17 -9.76 -20.04
N ILE A 36 9.97 -8.89 -19.41
CA ILE A 36 11.42 -9.02 -19.42
C ILE A 36 11.90 -10.24 -18.63
N LYS A 37 11.08 -10.73 -17.70
CA LYS A 37 11.36 -11.94 -16.94
C LYS A 37 11.15 -13.19 -17.80
N THR A 38 11.93 -14.21 -17.51
CA THR A 38 11.83 -15.51 -18.17
C THR A 38 10.61 -16.30 -17.70
N GLN A 39 10.26 -17.35 -18.44
CA GLN A 39 9.20 -18.27 -18.05
C GLN A 39 9.43 -18.90 -16.67
N TYR A 40 10.68 -19.19 -16.32
CA TYR A 40 11.03 -19.78 -15.03
C TYR A 40 10.70 -18.83 -13.87
N GLU A 41 11.10 -17.56 -13.99
CA GLU A 41 10.82 -16.52 -12.97
C GLU A 41 9.33 -16.20 -12.83
N LEU A 42 8.55 -16.42 -13.89
CA LEU A 42 7.12 -16.15 -13.94
C LEU A 42 6.24 -17.37 -13.69
N LYS A 43 6.83 -18.53 -13.40
CA LYS A 43 6.12 -19.81 -13.26
C LYS A 43 4.86 -19.70 -12.40
N ASN A 44 4.98 -19.12 -11.20
CA ASN A 44 3.87 -18.96 -10.25
C ASN A 44 2.72 -18.09 -10.79
N TYR A 45 2.98 -17.18 -11.74
CA TYR A 45 1.96 -16.36 -12.38
C TYR A 45 1.34 -17.07 -13.58
N ILE A 46 2.16 -17.72 -14.40
CA ILE A 46 1.72 -18.49 -15.58
C ILE A 46 0.83 -19.65 -15.15
N ASP A 47 1.18 -20.36 -14.08
CA ASP A 47 0.39 -21.47 -13.55
C ASP A 47 -1.05 -21.06 -13.20
N LYS A 48 -1.29 -19.77 -12.87
CA LYS A 48 -2.62 -19.22 -12.55
C LYS A 48 -3.50 -18.93 -13.76
N ILE A 49 -2.95 -19.00 -14.98
CA ILE A 49 -3.59 -18.63 -16.26
C ILE A 49 -3.29 -19.64 -17.38
N LYS A 50 -2.78 -20.83 -17.04
CA LYS A 50 -2.35 -21.87 -17.98
C LYS A 50 -3.45 -22.40 -18.91
N ASP A 51 -4.71 -22.24 -18.52
CA ASP A 51 -5.88 -22.73 -19.25
C ASP A 51 -6.44 -21.69 -20.24
N ILE A 52 -5.77 -20.54 -20.37
CA ILE A 52 -6.14 -19.42 -21.26
C ILE A 52 -5.19 -19.42 -22.46
N ASP A 53 -5.72 -19.20 -23.67
CA ASP A 53 -4.89 -19.09 -24.87
C ASP A 53 -4.16 -17.74 -24.91
N ILE A 54 -2.83 -17.79 -24.79
CA ILE A 54 -1.99 -16.60 -24.64
C ILE A 54 -0.75 -16.74 -25.51
N VAL A 55 -0.46 -15.71 -26.29
CA VAL A 55 0.81 -15.60 -27.00
C VAL A 55 1.86 -14.97 -26.07
N TYR A 56 2.81 -15.78 -25.63
CA TYR A 56 3.89 -15.33 -24.74
C TYR A 56 5.13 -14.81 -25.49
N ARG A 57 5.67 -13.67 -25.02
CA ARG A 57 6.96 -13.08 -25.39
C ARG A 57 7.76 -12.76 -24.13
N LEU A 58 8.37 -13.79 -23.56
CA LEU A 58 9.07 -13.72 -22.26
C LEU A 58 10.58 -13.58 -22.44
N GLY A 59 11.26 -13.02 -21.44
CA GLY A 59 12.69 -12.71 -21.51
C GLY A 59 13.02 -11.49 -22.37
N THR A 60 12.01 -10.75 -22.84
CA THR A 60 12.17 -9.61 -23.74
C THR A 60 10.96 -8.67 -23.69
N ASN A 61 11.21 -7.39 -23.91
CA ASN A 61 10.17 -6.38 -24.16
C ASN A 61 10.07 -6.02 -25.65
N GLU A 62 10.82 -6.69 -26.52
CA GLU A 62 10.77 -6.51 -27.97
C GLU A 62 9.61 -7.33 -28.55
N VAL A 63 8.55 -6.63 -28.94
CA VAL A 63 7.32 -7.24 -29.45
C VAL A 63 6.87 -6.52 -30.71
N SER A 64 6.44 -7.27 -31.72
CA SER A 64 5.79 -6.67 -32.89
C SER A 64 4.48 -6.01 -32.48
N LEU A 65 4.29 -4.77 -32.91
CA LEU A 65 3.07 -4.00 -32.70
C LEU A 65 2.10 -4.11 -33.88
N GLU A 66 2.34 -5.04 -34.81
CA GLU A 66 1.40 -5.31 -35.90
C GLU A 66 0.10 -5.89 -35.34
N ASN A 67 -1.03 -5.34 -35.81
CA ASN A 67 -2.39 -5.72 -35.41
C ASN A 67 -2.73 -5.56 -33.92
N ILE A 68 -1.92 -4.86 -33.11
CA ILE A 68 -2.25 -4.55 -31.72
C ILE A 68 -3.25 -3.39 -31.65
N ASP A 69 -4.41 -3.62 -31.01
CA ASP A 69 -5.45 -2.62 -30.83
C ASP A 69 -5.23 -1.75 -29.57
N LEU A 70 -4.68 -2.34 -28.50
CA LEU A 70 -4.48 -1.69 -27.22
C LEU A 70 -3.30 -2.30 -26.46
N ILE A 71 -2.56 -1.47 -25.73
CA ILE A 71 -1.55 -1.93 -24.77
C ILE A 71 -2.03 -1.67 -23.34
N VAL A 72 -2.07 -2.73 -22.52
CA VAL A 72 -2.31 -2.63 -21.07
C VAL A 72 -0.98 -2.81 -20.36
N LYS A 73 -0.49 -1.74 -19.74
CA LYS A 73 0.80 -1.68 -19.10
C LYS A 73 0.68 -1.93 -17.60
N SER A 74 1.47 -2.87 -17.08
CA SER A 74 1.65 -3.05 -15.64
C SER A 74 2.39 -1.86 -15.01
N PRO A 75 2.06 -1.45 -13.78
CA PRO A 75 2.57 -0.21 -13.19
C PRO A 75 4.11 -0.13 -13.09
N GLY A 76 4.77 -1.26 -12.79
CA GLY A 76 6.22 -1.32 -12.64
C GLY A 76 7.02 -1.21 -13.95
N VAL A 77 6.37 -1.25 -15.11
CA VAL A 77 7.05 -1.17 -16.41
C VAL A 77 7.57 0.26 -16.63
N PRO A 78 8.84 0.46 -17.04
CA PRO A 78 9.37 1.80 -17.33
C PRO A 78 8.60 2.53 -18.43
N LEU A 79 8.58 3.87 -18.41
CA LEU A 79 7.89 4.69 -19.43
C LEU A 79 8.70 4.86 -20.72
N ASP A 80 10.02 4.68 -20.64
CA ASP A 80 10.99 4.99 -21.69
C ASP A 80 11.34 3.79 -22.58
N LEU A 81 10.66 2.65 -22.39
CA LEU A 81 10.83 1.47 -23.22
C LEU A 81 10.55 1.78 -24.69
N GLN A 82 11.36 1.18 -25.57
CA GLN A 82 11.25 1.41 -27.01
C GLN A 82 9.87 1.00 -27.55
N VAL A 83 9.32 -0.12 -27.09
CA VAL A 83 7.97 -0.60 -27.49
C VAL A 83 6.86 0.43 -27.20
N LEU A 84 6.99 1.22 -26.13
CA LEU A 84 6.01 2.28 -25.80
C LEU A 84 6.15 3.50 -26.71
N LYS A 85 7.39 3.84 -27.09
CA LYS A 85 7.65 4.91 -28.07
C LYS A 85 7.12 4.51 -29.45
N ASP A 86 7.33 3.27 -29.85
CA ASP A 86 6.85 2.73 -31.11
C ASP A 86 5.32 2.69 -31.14
N ALA A 87 4.68 2.24 -30.05
CA ALA A 87 3.22 2.26 -29.91
C ALA A 87 2.64 3.66 -30.10
N LYS A 88 3.24 4.66 -29.44
CA LYS A 88 2.86 6.07 -29.60
C LYS A 88 3.01 6.54 -31.04
N SER A 89 4.09 6.18 -31.73
CA SER A 89 4.31 6.54 -33.14
C SER A 89 3.28 5.93 -34.10
N LYS A 90 2.72 4.77 -33.73
CA LYS A 90 1.69 4.05 -34.48
C LYS A 90 0.27 4.42 -34.06
N GLY A 91 0.10 5.33 -33.09
CA GLY A 91 -1.21 5.72 -32.56
C GLY A 91 -1.90 4.63 -31.72
N ILE A 92 -1.16 3.64 -31.24
CA ILE A 92 -1.68 2.58 -30.37
C ILE A 92 -1.78 3.14 -28.95
N GLU A 93 -2.98 3.04 -28.36
CA GLU A 93 -3.22 3.54 -27.01
C GLU A 93 -2.50 2.67 -25.97
N VAL A 94 -1.94 3.32 -24.95
CA VAL A 94 -1.29 2.67 -23.81
C VAL A 94 -1.99 3.12 -22.53
N ILE A 95 -2.60 2.19 -21.82
CA ILE A 95 -3.33 2.44 -20.57
C ILE A 95 -2.87 1.50 -19.45
N THR A 96 -3.23 1.81 -18.21
CA THR A 96 -3.04 0.89 -17.07
C THR A 96 -4.25 -0.02 -16.86
N ASP A 97 -4.08 -1.06 -16.04
CA ASP A 97 -5.18 -1.91 -15.57
C ASP A 97 -6.28 -1.09 -14.85
N LEU A 98 -5.89 -0.05 -14.11
CA LEU A 98 -6.80 0.88 -13.44
C LEU A 98 -7.70 1.63 -14.43
N GLU A 99 -7.12 2.18 -15.50
CA GLU A 99 -7.86 2.88 -16.54
C GLU A 99 -8.81 1.93 -17.29
N LEU A 100 -8.33 0.75 -17.65
CA LEU A 100 -9.15 -0.26 -18.33
C LEU A 100 -10.32 -0.71 -17.47
N ALA A 101 -10.10 -0.94 -16.17
CA ALA A 101 -11.15 -1.32 -15.23
C ALA A 101 -12.26 -0.27 -15.16
N TYR A 102 -11.89 1.00 -15.06
CA TYR A 102 -12.85 2.10 -15.06
C TYR A 102 -13.62 2.19 -16.38
N ARG A 103 -12.96 2.15 -17.54
CA ARG A 103 -13.66 2.25 -18.85
C ARG A 103 -14.63 1.11 -19.13
N LEU A 104 -14.37 -0.07 -18.59
CA LEU A 104 -15.28 -1.20 -18.69
C LEU A 104 -16.48 -1.06 -17.77
N ASN A 105 -16.32 -0.38 -16.62
CA ASN A 105 -17.36 -0.27 -15.59
C ASN A 105 -17.42 1.13 -14.96
N PRO A 106 -17.73 2.19 -15.73
CA PRO A 106 -17.62 3.58 -15.26
C PRO A 106 -18.64 3.94 -14.16
N ASN A 107 -19.70 3.15 -14.01
CA ASN A 107 -20.77 3.40 -13.03
C ASN A 107 -20.53 2.75 -11.66
N LYS A 108 -19.42 2.02 -11.46
CA LYS A 108 -19.15 1.35 -10.18
C LYS A 108 -18.82 2.36 -9.08
N ASN A 109 -19.11 2.01 -7.84
CA ASN A 109 -18.75 2.80 -6.66
C ASN A 109 -17.25 2.69 -6.37
N ILE A 110 -16.44 3.45 -7.12
CA ILE A 110 -14.98 3.46 -6.99
C ILE A 110 -14.54 4.55 -6.01
N ILE A 111 -13.80 4.14 -4.99
CA ILE A 111 -13.07 4.98 -4.04
C ILE A 111 -11.58 4.76 -4.34
N ALA A 112 -10.86 5.81 -4.71
CA ALA A 112 -9.44 5.72 -5.05
C ALA A 112 -8.59 6.48 -4.03
N ILE A 113 -7.57 5.81 -3.49
CA ILE A 113 -6.71 6.35 -2.42
C ILE A 113 -5.26 6.35 -2.89
N THR A 114 -4.63 7.52 -2.87
CA THR A 114 -3.19 7.68 -3.14
C THR A 114 -2.50 8.56 -2.08
N GLY A 115 -1.18 8.63 -2.19
CA GLY A 115 -0.28 9.36 -1.30
C GLY A 115 1.11 8.76 -1.35
N THR A 116 2.09 9.41 -0.70
CA THR A 116 3.41 8.79 -0.52
C THR A 116 3.32 7.69 0.54
N ASN A 117 2.78 8.00 1.72
CA ASN A 117 2.65 7.08 2.85
C ASN A 117 1.18 6.90 3.27
N GLY A 118 0.88 5.85 4.05
CA GLY A 118 -0.44 5.65 4.66
C GLY A 118 -1.53 5.02 3.77
N LYS A 119 -1.26 4.84 2.48
CA LYS A 119 -2.21 4.31 1.48
C LYS A 119 -2.84 2.98 1.90
N THR A 120 -2.02 1.98 2.22
CA THR A 120 -2.49 0.63 2.57
C THR A 120 -3.37 0.65 3.81
N THR A 121 -2.95 1.35 4.86
CA THR A 121 -3.73 1.48 6.10
C THR A 121 -5.07 2.14 5.84
N THR A 122 -5.08 3.26 5.14
CA THR A 122 -6.31 4.00 4.82
C THR A 122 -7.25 3.21 3.93
N THR A 123 -6.71 2.50 2.92
CA THR A 123 -7.49 1.65 2.01
C THR A 123 -8.12 0.47 2.75
N THR A 124 -7.36 -0.19 3.61
CA THR A 124 -7.85 -1.33 4.41
C THR A 124 -8.91 -0.89 5.41
N LEU A 125 -8.64 0.19 6.16
CA LEU A 125 -9.58 0.76 7.13
C LEU A 125 -10.89 1.21 6.46
N THR A 126 -10.79 1.84 5.28
CA THR A 126 -11.97 2.21 4.49
C THR A 126 -12.78 0.98 4.10
N GLY A 127 -12.13 -0.10 3.65
CA GLY A 127 -12.79 -1.37 3.37
C GLY A 127 -13.54 -1.95 4.57
N GLU A 128 -12.94 -1.89 5.76
CA GLU A 128 -13.56 -2.41 6.99
C GLU A 128 -14.83 -1.63 7.38
N TYR A 129 -14.93 -0.32 7.12
CA TYR A 129 -16.19 0.40 7.33
C TYR A 129 -17.32 -0.15 6.45
N PHE A 130 -17.08 -0.32 5.15
CA PHE A 130 -18.10 -0.82 4.22
C PHE A 130 -18.49 -2.26 4.52
N LYS A 131 -17.50 -3.11 4.84
CA LYS A 131 -17.74 -4.49 5.26
C LYS A 131 -18.59 -4.55 6.54
N LYS A 132 -18.27 -3.74 7.54
CA LYS A 132 -19.05 -3.64 8.79
C LYS A 132 -20.47 -3.13 8.54
N ALA A 133 -20.64 -2.24 7.56
CA ALA A 133 -21.95 -1.75 7.10
C ALA A 133 -22.73 -2.75 6.23
N GLY A 134 -22.19 -3.95 5.96
CA GLY A 134 -22.87 -5.00 5.23
C GLY A 134 -22.77 -4.89 3.70
N TYR A 135 -21.93 -3.99 3.18
CA TYR A 135 -21.65 -3.91 1.75
C TYR A 135 -20.71 -5.03 1.31
N ASN A 136 -20.88 -5.49 0.08
CA ASN A 136 -19.85 -6.25 -0.59
C ASN A 136 -18.76 -5.27 -1.09
N VAL A 137 -17.54 -5.48 -0.62
CA VAL A 137 -16.43 -4.55 -0.83
C VAL A 137 -15.19 -5.28 -1.33
N PHE A 138 -14.56 -4.70 -2.34
CA PHE A 138 -13.30 -5.15 -2.91
C PHE A 138 -12.20 -4.15 -2.55
N VAL A 139 -11.26 -4.58 -1.71
CA VAL A 139 -10.04 -3.83 -1.41
C VAL A 139 -8.95 -4.30 -2.37
N VAL A 140 -8.61 -3.47 -3.35
CA VAL A 140 -7.81 -3.87 -4.52
C VAL A 140 -6.77 -2.82 -4.92
N GLY A 141 -5.95 -3.12 -5.92
CA GLY A 141 -4.93 -2.22 -6.47
C GLY A 141 -3.54 -2.53 -5.92
N ASN A 142 -2.80 -1.50 -5.55
CA ASN A 142 -1.41 -1.59 -5.07
C ASN A 142 -1.25 -2.23 -3.67
N ILE A 143 -2.25 -2.98 -3.23
CA ILE A 143 -2.26 -3.79 -2.00
C ILE A 143 -2.04 -5.29 -2.28
N GLY A 144 -1.75 -5.68 -3.53
CA GLY A 144 -1.46 -7.07 -3.91
C GLY A 144 -2.65 -7.85 -4.45
N VAL A 145 -3.77 -7.17 -4.72
CA VAL A 145 -4.97 -7.77 -5.32
C VAL A 145 -5.29 -7.06 -6.62
N GLY A 146 -5.35 -7.80 -7.73
CA GLY A 146 -5.58 -7.23 -9.06
C GLY A 146 -6.99 -6.66 -9.22
N ILE A 147 -7.11 -5.54 -9.93
CA ILE A 147 -8.35 -4.76 -10.06
C ILE A 147 -9.32 -5.41 -11.05
N LEU A 148 -8.84 -5.71 -12.26
CA LEU A 148 -9.69 -5.94 -13.43
C LEU A 148 -10.60 -7.16 -13.27
N TRP A 149 -10.03 -8.29 -12.84
CA TRP A 149 -10.79 -9.53 -12.61
C TRP A 149 -11.92 -9.36 -11.60
N ASN A 150 -11.66 -8.67 -10.48
CA ASN A 150 -12.70 -8.43 -9.47
C ASN A 150 -13.80 -7.53 -10.03
N MET A 151 -13.43 -6.49 -10.77
CA MET A 151 -14.39 -5.53 -11.31
C MET A 151 -15.36 -6.15 -12.31
N ILE A 152 -14.88 -6.97 -13.25
CA ILE A 152 -15.76 -7.60 -14.26
C ILE A 152 -16.61 -8.76 -13.71
N ASN A 153 -16.36 -9.20 -12.48
CA ASN A 153 -17.12 -10.24 -11.80
C ASN A 153 -18.02 -9.68 -10.68
N SER A 154 -18.05 -8.35 -10.52
CA SER A 154 -18.80 -7.66 -9.48
C SER A 154 -20.19 -7.22 -9.92
N LYS A 155 -21.09 -7.05 -8.95
CA LYS A 155 -22.41 -6.43 -9.10
C LYS A 155 -22.30 -4.91 -9.07
N ASP A 156 -23.33 -4.22 -9.52
CA ASP A 156 -23.28 -2.76 -9.73
C ASP A 156 -23.23 -1.96 -8.43
N ASP A 157 -23.79 -2.51 -7.36
CA ASP A 157 -23.80 -1.95 -6.01
C ASP A 157 -22.52 -2.25 -5.20
N ASP A 158 -21.66 -3.14 -5.70
CA ASP A 158 -20.39 -3.47 -5.05
C ASP A 158 -19.45 -2.25 -4.98
N ILE A 159 -18.70 -2.15 -3.87
CA ILE A 159 -17.81 -1.03 -3.59
C ILE A 159 -16.37 -1.44 -3.88
N PHE A 160 -15.64 -0.59 -4.59
CA PHE A 160 -14.22 -0.78 -4.89
C PHE A 160 -13.39 0.25 -4.15
N VAL A 161 -12.63 -0.19 -3.16
CA VAL A 161 -11.64 0.64 -2.47
C VAL A 161 -10.27 0.32 -3.06
N ILE A 162 -9.77 1.23 -3.90
CA ILE A 162 -8.58 1.02 -4.72
C ILE A 162 -7.39 1.79 -4.14
N GLU A 163 -6.36 1.06 -3.74
CA GLU A 163 -5.04 1.65 -3.48
C GLU A 163 -4.38 1.99 -4.84
N ALA A 164 -4.25 3.28 -5.15
CA ALA A 164 -3.69 3.75 -6.43
C ALA A 164 -2.25 4.26 -6.27
N SER A 165 -1.30 3.64 -6.95
CA SER A 165 0.07 4.13 -7.05
C SER A 165 0.20 5.29 -8.05
N SER A 166 1.26 6.09 -7.96
CA SER A 166 1.55 7.12 -8.98
C SER A 166 1.80 6.50 -10.35
N PHE A 167 2.38 5.30 -10.40
CA PHE A 167 2.58 4.55 -11.65
C PHE A 167 1.27 4.16 -12.34
N GLN A 168 0.28 3.71 -11.55
CA GLN A 168 -1.05 3.37 -12.09
C GLN A 168 -1.78 4.59 -12.63
N LEU A 169 -1.70 5.71 -11.89
CA LEU A 169 -2.36 6.95 -12.25
C LEU A 169 -1.71 7.61 -13.47
N GLU A 170 -0.42 7.39 -13.70
CA GLU A 170 0.32 8.06 -14.78
C GLU A 170 -0.26 7.81 -16.18
N ASN A 171 -0.81 6.62 -16.46
CA ASN A 171 -1.45 6.33 -17.75
C ASN A 171 -2.98 6.23 -17.63
N THR A 172 -3.58 6.99 -16.71
CA THR A 172 -5.03 7.22 -16.70
C THR A 172 -5.42 8.41 -17.57
N ILE A 173 -6.59 8.30 -18.21
CA ILE A 173 -7.12 9.29 -19.16
C ILE A 173 -8.54 9.67 -18.76
N GLU A 174 -9.43 8.69 -18.63
CA GLU A 174 -10.85 8.88 -18.30
C GLU A 174 -11.15 8.58 -16.83
N PHE A 175 -10.21 7.97 -16.10
CA PHE A 175 -10.39 7.57 -14.70
C PHE A 175 -11.05 8.66 -13.84
N LYS A 176 -12.20 8.34 -13.27
CA LYS A 176 -13.06 9.27 -12.53
C LYS A 176 -13.73 8.54 -11.36
N PRO A 177 -13.03 8.36 -10.22
CA PRO A 177 -13.60 7.70 -9.06
C PRO A 177 -14.69 8.58 -8.43
N LYS A 178 -15.64 7.95 -7.74
CA LYS A 178 -16.69 8.66 -6.97
C LYS A 178 -16.08 9.47 -5.82
N VAL A 179 -15.09 8.88 -5.15
CA VAL A 179 -14.30 9.55 -4.11
C VAL A 179 -12.82 9.35 -4.40
N SER A 180 -12.05 10.43 -4.42
CA SER A 180 -10.58 10.39 -4.54
C SER A 180 -9.94 10.93 -3.27
N LEU A 181 -8.84 10.33 -2.82
CA LEU A 181 -8.06 10.81 -1.68
C LEU A 181 -6.58 10.94 -2.05
N ILE A 182 -5.97 12.07 -1.69
CA ILE A 182 -4.51 12.20 -1.60
C ILE A 182 -4.14 12.47 -0.14
N LEU A 183 -3.41 11.53 0.48
CA LEU A 183 -3.04 11.57 1.90
C LEU A 183 -1.91 12.58 2.21
N ASN A 184 -0.85 12.55 1.41
CA ASN A 184 0.37 13.34 1.59
C ASN A 184 1.24 13.25 0.34
N LEU A 185 2.14 14.21 0.17
CA LEU A 185 3.12 14.27 -0.90
C LEU A 185 4.52 14.59 -0.37
N THR A 186 5.39 13.60 -0.42
CA THR A 186 6.84 13.75 -0.20
C THR A 186 7.63 13.10 -1.33
N PRO A 187 8.87 13.56 -1.62
CA PRO A 187 9.69 12.97 -2.69
C PRO A 187 9.82 11.46 -2.55
N ASP A 188 9.51 10.74 -3.63
CA ASP A 188 9.56 9.28 -3.72
C ASP A 188 9.59 8.87 -5.19
N HIS A 189 10.13 7.69 -5.50
CA HIS A 189 10.18 7.09 -6.84
C HIS A 189 10.72 8.02 -7.97
N LEU A 190 11.63 8.94 -7.63
CA LEU A 190 12.18 9.93 -8.59
C LEU A 190 13.03 9.30 -9.69
N ASN A 191 13.59 8.11 -9.47
CA ASN A 191 14.24 7.32 -10.51
C ASN A 191 13.31 7.03 -11.70
N TRP A 192 12.02 6.85 -11.43
CA TRP A 192 10.99 6.60 -12.43
C TRP A 192 10.35 7.90 -12.93
N HIS A 193 9.90 8.76 -12.02
CA HIS A 193 9.20 10.03 -12.34
C HIS A 193 10.14 11.14 -12.85
N LYS A 194 11.45 10.98 -12.68
CA LYS A 194 12.53 11.93 -13.00
C LYS A 194 12.55 13.17 -12.11
N THR A 195 11.39 13.79 -11.85
CA THR A 195 11.26 14.97 -10.99
C THR A 195 10.10 14.80 -9.99
N PHE A 196 10.11 15.60 -8.93
CA PHE A 196 9.06 15.56 -7.92
C PHE A 196 7.76 16.17 -8.46
N GLU A 197 7.86 17.16 -9.35
CA GLU A 197 6.72 17.76 -10.04
C GLU A 197 5.98 16.71 -10.88
N ASN A 198 6.70 15.88 -11.63
CA ASN A 198 6.09 14.79 -12.40
C ASN A 198 5.38 13.79 -11.49
N TYR A 199 5.96 13.45 -10.34
CA TYR A 199 5.33 12.58 -9.34
C TYR A 199 4.02 13.16 -8.79
N ILE A 200 4.00 14.47 -8.53
CA ILE A 200 2.81 15.21 -8.10
C ILE A 200 1.74 15.19 -9.19
N GLU A 201 2.09 15.53 -10.44
CA GLU A 201 1.17 15.55 -11.57
C GLU A 201 0.58 14.16 -11.86
N ALA A 202 1.37 13.10 -11.71
CA ALA A 202 0.89 11.73 -11.80
C ALA A 202 -0.21 11.45 -10.77
N LYS A 203 -0.03 11.88 -9.51
CA LYS A 203 -1.02 11.66 -8.44
C LYS A 203 -2.28 12.50 -8.61
N LYS A 204 -2.17 13.74 -9.12
CA LYS A 204 -3.33 14.62 -9.38
C LYS A 204 -4.33 14.01 -10.37
N LYS A 205 -3.88 13.10 -11.25
CA LYS A 205 -4.77 12.38 -12.17
C LYS A 205 -5.92 11.65 -11.44
N ILE A 206 -5.78 11.32 -10.15
CA ILE A 206 -6.83 10.69 -9.35
C ILE A 206 -8.13 11.50 -9.25
N PHE A 207 -8.05 12.84 -9.30
CA PHE A 207 -9.22 13.72 -9.20
C PHE A 207 -9.46 14.53 -10.49
N LYS A 208 -8.55 14.46 -11.46
CA LYS A 208 -8.50 15.38 -12.61
C LYS A 208 -9.79 15.39 -13.45
N ASN A 209 -10.47 14.25 -13.54
CA ASN A 209 -11.71 14.10 -14.31
C ASN A 209 -12.98 14.23 -13.45
N GLN A 210 -12.85 14.37 -12.14
CA GLN A 210 -14.00 14.52 -11.24
C GLN A 210 -14.68 15.88 -11.46
N GLY A 211 -16.00 15.89 -11.28
CA GLY A 211 -16.82 17.09 -11.30
C GLY A 211 -17.68 17.19 -10.04
N LYS A 212 -18.71 18.03 -10.11
CA LYS A 212 -19.60 18.37 -8.98
C LYS A 212 -20.35 17.20 -8.33
N ASP A 213 -20.40 16.03 -8.97
CA ASP A 213 -21.11 14.85 -8.47
C ASP A 213 -20.16 13.88 -7.75
N GLU A 214 -18.86 14.16 -7.78
CA GLU A 214 -17.81 13.40 -7.10
C GLU A 214 -17.20 14.21 -5.96
N TYR A 215 -16.32 13.54 -5.20
CA TYR A 215 -15.65 14.13 -4.04
C TYR A 215 -14.14 13.93 -4.10
N THR A 216 -13.41 14.97 -3.70
CA THR A 216 -11.97 14.90 -3.45
C THR A 216 -11.70 15.17 -1.97
N VAL A 217 -10.98 14.26 -1.32
CA VAL A 217 -10.50 14.41 0.05
C VAL A 217 -9.01 14.75 0.01
N LEU A 218 -8.62 15.85 0.65
CA LEU A 218 -7.22 16.28 0.73
C LEU A 218 -6.80 16.56 2.18
N ASN A 219 -5.52 16.32 2.48
CA ASN A 219 -4.93 16.66 3.77
C ASN A 219 -4.69 18.16 3.84
N TYR A 220 -5.38 18.83 4.76
CA TYR A 220 -5.18 20.25 4.98
C TYR A 220 -3.84 20.53 5.63
N ASP A 221 -3.19 19.59 6.31
CA ASP A 221 -1.90 19.85 6.96
C ASP A 221 -0.72 19.86 5.98
N ASP A 222 -0.87 19.24 4.81
CA ASP A 222 0.10 19.23 3.72
C ASP A 222 -0.02 20.52 2.86
N PRO A 223 1.00 21.40 2.86
CA PRO A 223 0.96 22.64 2.09
C PRO A 223 0.84 22.42 0.58
N LEU A 224 1.40 21.34 0.02
CA LEU A 224 1.29 21.03 -1.40
C LEU A 224 -0.15 20.72 -1.76
N LEU A 225 -0.84 19.92 -0.92
CA LEU A 225 -2.24 19.57 -1.13
C LEU A 225 -3.17 20.77 -0.92
N ARG A 226 -2.91 21.61 0.09
CA ARG A 226 -3.65 22.88 0.26
C ARG A 226 -3.60 23.76 -0.98
N ASN A 227 -2.45 23.82 -1.65
CA ASN A 227 -2.26 24.63 -2.85
C ASN A 227 -2.98 24.06 -4.09
N MET A 228 -3.44 22.81 -4.07
CA MET A 228 -4.17 22.19 -5.18
C MET A 228 -5.67 22.50 -5.17
N LYS A 229 -6.18 23.22 -4.17
CA LYS A 229 -7.63 23.48 -4.00
C LYS A 229 -8.29 24.04 -5.26
N ASP A 230 -7.59 24.90 -5.99
CA ASP A 230 -8.12 25.60 -7.17
C ASP A 230 -8.10 24.71 -8.44
N GLU A 231 -7.42 23.57 -8.38
CA GLU A 231 -7.42 22.55 -9.44
C GLU A 231 -8.57 21.53 -9.27
N VAL A 232 -9.16 21.46 -8.06
CA VAL A 232 -10.25 20.53 -7.74
C VAL A 232 -11.58 21.08 -8.22
N LYS A 233 -12.24 20.35 -9.12
CA LYS A 233 -13.56 20.71 -9.69
C LYS A 233 -14.73 20.00 -9.00
N SER A 234 -14.43 19.09 -8.09
CA SER A 234 -15.38 18.27 -7.35
C SER A 234 -15.67 18.86 -5.97
N ASN A 235 -16.49 18.18 -5.18
CA ASN A 235 -16.72 18.58 -3.79
C ASN A 235 -15.47 18.29 -2.96
N LEU A 236 -14.75 19.36 -2.59
CA LEU A 236 -13.52 19.27 -1.81
C LEU A 236 -13.83 19.14 -0.30
N ILE A 237 -13.37 18.05 0.31
CA ILE A 237 -13.41 17.80 1.74
C ILE A 237 -11.98 17.82 2.29
N TRP A 238 -11.78 18.57 3.36
CA TRP A 238 -10.50 18.64 4.05
C TRP A 238 -10.48 17.70 5.25
N PHE A 239 -9.30 17.18 5.57
CA PHE A 239 -9.03 16.64 6.89
C PHE A 239 -7.78 17.24 7.51
N SER A 240 -7.69 17.29 8.85
CA SER A 240 -6.55 17.87 9.55
C SER A 240 -6.39 17.30 10.97
N VAL A 241 -5.17 16.90 11.32
CA VAL A 241 -4.82 16.57 12.71
C VAL A 241 -4.34 17.80 13.49
N LYS A 242 -3.92 18.88 12.80
CA LYS A 242 -3.30 20.06 13.43
C LYS A 242 -4.21 21.29 13.52
N ASN A 243 -5.23 21.38 12.68
CA ASN A 243 -6.05 22.56 12.50
C ASN A 243 -7.53 22.22 12.67
N LYS A 244 -8.23 23.05 13.44
CA LYS A 244 -9.70 23.08 13.40
C LYS A 244 -10.15 23.62 12.05
N LEU A 245 -11.07 22.92 11.41
CA LEU A 245 -11.63 23.31 10.10
C LEU A 245 -13.04 23.86 10.29
N SER A 246 -13.46 24.76 9.39
CA SER A 246 -14.86 25.23 9.34
C SER A 246 -15.81 24.25 8.64
N LYS A 247 -15.24 23.27 7.93
CA LYS A 247 -15.92 22.14 7.29
C LYS A 247 -14.87 21.07 6.98
N GLY A 248 -15.18 19.81 7.29
CA GLY A 248 -14.29 18.67 7.06
C GLY A 248 -14.13 17.80 8.30
N ILE A 249 -13.04 17.04 8.34
CA ILE A 249 -12.73 16.11 9.44
C ILE A 249 -11.51 16.62 10.21
N TYR A 250 -11.62 16.87 11.50
CA TYR A 250 -10.49 17.40 12.27
C TYR A 250 -10.46 16.90 13.71
N ILE A 251 -9.38 17.24 14.42
CA ILE A 251 -9.27 16.99 15.85
C ILE A 251 -9.66 18.25 16.63
N GLU A 252 -10.56 18.10 17.59
CA GLU A 252 -10.89 19.13 18.57
C GLU A 252 -11.11 18.50 19.95
N ASP A 253 -10.44 19.05 20.98
CA ASP A 253 -10.51 18.58 22.37
C ASP A 253 -10.23 17.07 22.53
N GLY A 254 -9.33 16.51 21.72
CA GLY A 254 -9.02 15.08 21.72
C GLY A 254 -10.09 14.19 21.08
N TYR A 255 -11.04 14.75 20.34
CA TYR A 255 -12.02 14.00 19.55
C TYR A 255 -11.76 14.15 18.06
N ILE A 256 -12.00 13.07 17.32
CA ILE A 256 -12.25 13.14 15.87
C ILE A 256 -13.62 13.77 15.68
N VAL A 257 -13.68 14.83 14.88
CA VAL A 257 -14.89 15.62 14.62
C VAL A 257 -15.20 15.58 13.13
N ILE A 258 -16.50 15.41 12.81
CA ILE A 258 -17.06 15.66 11.49
C ILE A 258 -17.85 16.97 11.56
N ASP A 259 -17.52 17.90 10.68
CA ASP A 259 -18.21 19.18 10.54
C ASP A 259 -18.64 19.36 9.09
N ASP A 260 -19.95 19.33 8.83
CA ASP A 260 -20.50 19.51 7.47
C ASP A 260 -20.76 20.99 7.11
N GLY A 261 -20.47 21.90 8.05
CA GLY A 261 -20.74 23.34 7.99
C GLY A 261 -22.10 23.75 8.57
N ILE A 262 -22.94 22.79 8.95
CA ILE A 262 -24.27 22.98 9.54
C ILE A 262 -24.35 22.24 10.88
N LYS A 263 -23.86 21.00 10.92
CA LYS A 263 -23.83 20.10 12.06
C LYS A 263 -22.40 19.67 12.36
N VAL A 264 -22.09 19.65 13.65
CA VAL A 264 -20.83 19.16 14.19
C VAL A 264 -21.10 17.89 14.99
N GLU A 265 -20.38 16.82 14.70
CA GLU A 265 -20.48 15.55 15.40
C GLU A 265 -19.11 15.09 15.90
N LYS A 266 -19.05 14.69 17.18
CA LYS A 266 -17.87 14.03 17.77
C LYS A 266 -17.98 12.52 17.52
N VAL A 267 -17.02 11.96 16.80
CA VAL A 267 -17.01 10.55 16.39
C VAL A 267 -16.48 9.67 17.52
N LEU A 268 -15.21 9.85 17.86
CA LEU A 268 -14.47 9.02 18.80
C LEU A 268 -13.34 9.86 19.39
N LYS A 269 -12.93 9.57 20.62
CA LYS A 269 -11.70 10.15 21.16
C LYS A 269 -10.48 9.59 20.45
N THR A 270 -9.45 10.41 20.29
CA THR A 270 -8.20 9.98 19.64
C THR A 270 -7.47 8.89 20.44
N GLU A 271 -7.61 8.88 21.78
CA GLU A 271 -7.05 7.84 22.66
C GLU A 271 -7.72 6.46 22.50
N ASP A 272 -8.96 6.43 21.99
CA ASP A 272 -9.72 5.20 21.77
C ASP A 272 -9.49 4.62 20.36
N VAL A 273 -8.76 5.32 19.50
CA VAL A 273 -8.37 4.82 18.17
C VAL A 273 -7.32 3.74 18.37
N LYS A 274 -7.58 2.54 17.82
CA LYS A 274 -6.73 1.37 18.10
C LYS A 274 -5.34 1.44 17.45
N ILE A 275 -5.24 2.10 16.28
CA ILE A 275 -3.97 2.29 15.56
C ILE A 275 -3.19 3.47 16.14
N ILE A 276 -1.92 3.23 16.47
CA ILE A 276 -1.09 4.15 17.26
C ILE A 276 -0.29 5.10 16.36
N GLY A 277 -0.14 6.37 16.79
CA GLY A 277 0.75 7.36 16.18
C GLY A 277 0.04 8.40 15.32
N GLU A 278 0.63 9.61 15.23
CA GLU A 278 0.05 10.75 14.50
C GLU A 278 -0.25 10.43 13.03
N HIS A 279 0.65 9.73 12.34
CA HIS A 279 0.45 9.32 10.95
C HIS A 279 -0.74 8.34 10.77
N ASN A 280 -1.01 7.50 11.77
CA ASN A 280 -2.17 6.61 11.77
C ASN A 280 -3.46 7.37 12.07
N LEU A 281 -3.37 8.43 12.86
CA LEU A 281 -4.49 9.35 13.08
C LEU A 281 -4.83 10.13 11.80
N GLU A 282 -3.84 10.58 11.02
CA GLU A 282 -4.06 11.14 9.68
C GLU A 282 -4.80 10.14 8.76
N ASN A 283 -4.35 8.88 8.72
CA ASN A 283 -5.02 7.81 7.96
C ASN A 283 -6.47 7.60 8.43
N ALA A 284 -6.70 7.63 9.75
CA ALA A 284 -8.02 7.50 10.35
C ALA A 284 -8.95 8.64 9.91
N LEU A 285 -8.52 9.90 10.07
CA LEU A 285 -9.31 11.07 9.66
C LEU A 285 -9.65 11.04 8.15
N ALA A 286 -8.69 10.68 7.32
CA ALA A 286 -8.91 10.56 5.88
C ALA A 286 -9.93 9.47 5.54
N SER A 287 -9.87 8.33 6.22
CA SER A 287 -10.83 7.23 6.05
C SER A 287 -12.24 7.58 6.56
N VAL A 288 -12.33 8.34 7.66
CA VAL A 288 -13.59 8.87 8.21
C VAL A 288 -14.24 9.80 7.21
N ALA A 289 -13.47 10.66 6.54
CA ALA A 289 -13.97 11.55 5.50
C ALA A 289 -14.64 10.74 4.38
N ILE A 290 -13.99 9.68 3.90
CA ILE A 290 -14.53 8.81 2.85
C ILE A 290 -15.82 8.11 3.32
N ALA A 291 -15.80 7.51 4.51
CA ALA A 291 -16.95 6.80 5.06
C ALA A 291 -18.17 7.73 5.23
N TRP A 292 -17.93 8.93 5.74
CA TRP A 292 -18.95 9.96 5.91
C TRP A 292 -19.52 10.46 4.59
N ILE A 293 -18.66 10.79 3.60
CA ILE A 293 -19.09 11.20 2.24
C ILE A 293 -19.98 10.12 1.60
N MET A 294 -19.65 8.86 1.83
CA MET A 294 -20.39 7.72 1.30
C MET A 294 -21.64 7.36 2.12
N GLY A 295 -21.96 8.14 3.15
CA GLY A 295 -23.21 8.04 3.92
C GLY A 295 -23.23 6.91 4.93
N LEU A 296 -22.08 6.45 5.42
CA LEU A 296 -22.05 5.44 6.47
C LEU A 296 -22.47 6.00 7.83
N ASP A 297 -23.13 5.16 8.63
CA ASP A 297 -23.55 5.50 9.98
C ASP A 297 -22.33 5.80 10.88
N ILE A 298 -22.42 6.86 11.66
CA ILE A 298 -21.37 7.29 12.58
C ILE A 298 -21.02 6.22 13.62
N ASP A 299 -22.00 5.40 14.02
CA ASP A 299 -21.80 4.32 14.98
C ASP A 299 -20.93 3.21 14.37
N ILE A 300 -21.10 2.92 13.07
CA ILE A 300 -20.25 1.98 12.32
C ILE A 300 -18.82 2.53 12.22
N ILE A 301 -18.67 3.80 11.88
CA ILE A 301 -17.37 4.46 11.80
C ILE A 301 -16.66 4.39 13.15
N ARG A 302 -17.37 4.72 14.24
CA ARG A 302 -16.83 4.68 15.61
C ARG A 302 -16.37 3.27 16.01
N ASP A 303 -17.19 2.25 15.76
CA ASP A 303 -16.89 0.87 16.12
C ASP A 303 -15.65 0.34 15.39
N VAL A 304 -15.54 0.62 14.10
CA VAL A 304 -14.38 0.18 13.30
C VAL A 304 -13.11 0.91 13.76
N LEU A 305 -13.15 2.22 14.01
CA LEU A 305 -11.98 2.95 14.54
C LEU A 305 -11.46 2.38 15.86
N ARG A 306 -12.36 1.93 16.73
CA ARG A 306 -12.03 1.34 18.03
C ARG A 306 -11.49 -0.08 17.93
N THR A 307 -11.82 -0.81 16.88
CA THR A 307 -11.54 -2.25 16.78
C THR A 307 -10.55 -2.62 15.68
N PHE A 308 -10.28 -1.73 14.73
CA PHE A 308 -9.35 -1.98 13.62
C PHE A 308 -7.93 -2.21 14.14
N PRO A 309 -7.36 -3.41 14.01
CA PRO A 309 -6.08 -3.75 14.63
C PRO A 309 -4.86 -3.14 13.92
N GLY A 310 -5.07 -2.48 12.77
CA GLY A 310 -4.01 -2.09 11.85
C GLY A 310 -3.95 -3.03 10.65
N VAL A 311 -2.95 -2.83 9.81
CA VAL A 311 -2.68 -3.71 8.67
C VAL A 311 -1.67 -4.76 9.10
N GLU A 312 -1.95 -6.01 8.76
CA GLU A 312 -1.06 -7.13 9.01
C GLU A 312 0.36 -6.84 8.49
N HIS A 313 1.38 -7.21 9.29
CA HIS A 313 2.79 -6.98 8.99
C HIS A 313 3.25 -5.50 8.88
N ARG A 314 2.43 -4.52 9.31
CA ARG A 314 2.80 -3.10 9.39
C ARG A 314 2.67 -2.59 10.82
N ILE A 315 3.73 -2.70 11.62
CA ILE A 315 3.74 -2.42 13.06
C ILE A 315 2.52 -3.05 13.75
N GLU A 316 2.18 -4.27 13.32
CA GLU A 316 1.01 -5.01 13.77
C GLU A 316 1.25 -5.47 15.20
N TYR A 317 0.44 -5.02 16.15
CA TYR A 317 0.45 -5.57 17.50
C TYR A 317 -0.01 -7.03 17.47
N VAL A 318 0.87 -7.95 17.87
CA VAL A 318 0.62 -9.40 17.84
C VAL A 318 -0.04 -9.84 19.13
N THR A 319 0.62 -9.59 20.27
CA THR A 319 0.15 -9.92 21.62
C THR A 319 1.07 -9.31 22.68
N THR A 320 0.66 -9.43 23.95
CA THR A 320 1.51 -9.26 25.12
C THR A 320 1.72 -10.60 25.82
N ILE A 321 2.94 -10.86 26.29
CA ILE A 321 3.33 -12.03 27.09
C ILE A 321 4.26 -11.52 28.19
N ASP A 322 3.96 -11.80 29.45
CA ASP A 322 4.72 -11.30 30.62
C ASP A 322 5.03 -9.79 30.57
N GLU A 323 4.01 -9.01 30.18
CA GLU A 323 4.07 -7.55 29.98
C GLU A 323 5.02 -7.07 28.86
N VAL A 324 5.59 -7.99 28.08
CA VAL A 324 6.36 -7.70 26.86
C VAL A 324 5.41 -7.64 25.68
N LYS A 325 5.42 -6.53 24.93
CA LYS A 325 4.58 -6.35 23.73
C LYS A 325 5.33 -6.78 22.47
N PHE A 326 4.68 -7.54 21.60
CA PHE A 326 5.25 -8.00 20.34
C PHE A 326 4.62 -7.28 19.15
N TYR A 327 5.45 -6.77 18.24
CA TYR A 327 5.05 -6.08 17.02
C TYR A 327 5.65 -6.72 15.79
N ASN A 328 4.80 -6.96 14.79
CA ASN A 328 5.15 -7.50 13.48
C ASN A 328 5.17 -6.37 12.43
N ASP A 329 6.36 -5.93 12.05
CA ASP A 329 6.60 -5.03 10.91
C ASP A 329 7.41 -5.75 9.82
N SER A 330 7.08 -7.01 9.50
CA SER A 330 7.80 -7.76 8.46
C SER A 330 7.82 -7.06 7.09
N LYS A 331 6.86 -6.15 6.82
CA LYS A 331 6.83 -5.31 5.61
C LYS A 331 7.93 -4.22 5.58
N GLY A 332 8.60 -3.97 6.71
CA GLY A 332 9.80 -3.14 6.86
C GLY A 332 11.01 -3.71 6.11
N THR A 333 10.92 -3.77 4.77
CA THR A 333 11.87 -4.46 3.89
C THR A 333 13.05 -3.59 3.42
N ASN A 334 13.18 -2.38 3.98
CA ASN A 334 14.27 -1.44 3.76
C ASN A 334 14.52 -0.58 5.03
N SER A 335 15.68 0.08 5.10
CA SER A 335 16.08 0.90 6.25
C SER A 335 15.07 1.99 6.60
N ASP A 336 14.56 2.74 5.62
CA ASP A 336 13.60 3.84 5.86
C ASP A 336 12.30 3.35 6.52
N ALA A 337 11.79 2.19 6.10
CA ALA A 337 10.61 1.59 6.69
C ALA A 337 10.88 1.18 8.14
N SER A 338 12.03 0.56 8.42
CA SER A 338 12.38 0.17 9.79
C SER A 338 12.63 1.36 10.72
N ILE A 339 13.22 2.44 10.22
CA ILE A 339 13.40 3.68 10.99
C ILE A 339 12.05 4.21 11.47
N LYS A 340 11.06 4.27 10.58
CA LYS A 340 9.69 4.71 10.93
C LYS A 340 9.04 3.79 11.96
N ALA A 341 9.28 2.48 11.90
CA ALA A 341 8.75 1.53 12.87
C ALA A 341 9.37 1.75 14.27
N ILE A 342 10.68 1.97 14.35
CA ILE A 342 11.40 2.29 15.60
C ILE A 342 10.90 3.61 16.19
N GLU A 343 10.63 4.61 15.36
CA GLU A 343 10.08 5.90 15.81
C GLU A 343 8.66 5.76 16.38
N ALA A 344 7.83 4.90 15.80
CA ALA A 344 6.43 4.71 16.18
C ALA A 344 6.22 3.83 17.42
N VAL A 345 7.08 2.84 17.68
CA VAL A 345 6.97 1.95 18.85
C VAL A 345 7.60 2.61 20.07
N ASP A 346 6.98 2.44 21.25
CA ASP A 346 7.50 2.98 22.50
C ASP A 346 8.84 2.31 22.88
N SER A 347 9.73 3.09 23.49
CA SER A 347 10.96 2.56 24.07
C SER A 347 10.68 1.86 25.41
N PRO A 348 11.48 0.85 25.79
CA PRO A 348 12.61 0.27 25.08
C PRO A 348 12.23 -0.82 24.07
N ILE A 349 13.05 -0.99 23.03
CA ILE A 349 12.81 -1.89 21.89
C ILE A 349 13.91 -2.95 21.78
N ILE A 350 13.53 -4.21 21.60
CA ILE A 350 14.39 -5.29 21.13
C ILE A 350 14.07 -5.50 19.66
N LEU A 351 15.00 -5.12 18.80
CA LEU A 351 14.81 -5.11 17.35
C LEU A 351 15.29 -6.42 16.74
N ILE A 352 14.41 -7.13 16.04
CA ILE A 352 14.77 -8.26 15.17
C ILE A 352 14.97 -7.72 13.76
N ALA A 353 16.18 -7.87 13.22
CA ALA A 353 16.59 -7.32 11.93
C ALA A 353 17.41 -8.29 11.06
N GLY A 354 17.42 -8.05 9.75
CA GLY A 354 18.17 -8.83 8.77
C GLY A 354 17.32 -9.62 7.77
N GLY A 355 18.01 -10.21 6.80
CA GLY A 355 17.44 -10.82 5.60
C GLY A 355 18.40 -10.71 4.40
N MET A 356 17.86 -10.82 3.19
CA MET A 356 18.60 -10.82 1.92
C MET A 356 19.36 -9.51 1.70
N ASP A 357 20.62 -9.62 1.26
CA ASP A 357 21.41 -8.44 0.87
C ASP A 357 21.01 -7.95 -0.53
N LYS A 358 20.75 -6.65 -0.63
CA LYS A 358 20.50 -5.94 -1.89
C LYS A 358 21.54 -4.85 -2.16
N GLY A 359 22.69 -4.92 -1.49
CA GLY A 359 23.68 -3.85 -1.45
C GLY A 359 23.23 -2.67 -0.60
N THR A 360 22.45 -2.93 0.45
CA THR A 360 21.88 -1.88 1.32
C THR A 360 22.87 -1.49 2.41
N GLU A 361 23.03 -0.19 2.64
CA GLU A 361 23.79 0.34 3.78
C GLU A 361 22.86 0.59 4.98
N PHE A 362 23.39 0.41 6.19
CA PHE A 362 22.59 0.40 7.43
C PHE A 362 22.96 1.52 8.40
N ASP A 363 23.86 2.44 8.03
CA ASP A 363 24.33 3.51 8.90
C ASP A 363 23.17 4.35 9.45
N ASP A 364 22.26 4.79 8.58
CA ASP A 364 21.10 5.61 8.97
C ASP A 364 20.15 4.85 9.89
N LEU A 365 19.99 3.53 9.70
CA LEU A 365 19.18 2.68 10.56
C LEU A 365 19.76 2.67 11.98
N ILE A 366 21.07 2.42 12.14
CA ILE A 366 21.69 2.36 13.46
C ILE A 366 21.67 3.74 14.14
N LEU A 367 21.96 4.80 13.39
CA LEU A 367 21.93 6.18 13.91
C LEU A 367 20.52 6.61 14.34
N SER A 368 19.47 5.99 13.80
CA SER A 368 18.08 6.28 14.17
C SER A 368 17.69 5.80 15.58
N PHE A 369 18.46 4.87 16.18
CA PHE A 369 18.06 4.21 17.42
C PHE A 369 17.82 5.19 18.57
N LYS A 370 18.63 6.27 18.67
CA LYS A 370 18.47 7.38 19.63
C LYS A 370 18.15 6.92 21.08
N GLY A 371 18.72 5.79 21.50
CA GLY A 371 18.48 5.18 22.82
C GLY A 371 17.16 4.42 22.99
N LYS A 372 16.28 4.38 21.97
CA LYS A 372 15.03 3.60 22.00
C LYS A 372 15.29 2.09 21.88
N VAL A 373 16.30 1.69 21.09
CA VAL A 373 16.66 0.28 20.90
C VAL A 373 17.59 -0.18 22.01
N LYS A 374 17.14 -1.17 22.80
CA LYS A 374 17.85 -1.84 23.90
C LYS A 374 18.79 -2.93 23.40
N ALA A 375 18.39 -3.70 22.40
CA ALA A 375 19.17 -4.80 21.84
C ALA A 375 18.80 -5.05 20.37
N LEU A 376 19.75 -5.60 19.62
CA LEU A 376 19.60 -5.95 18.21
C LEU A 376 19.82 -7.47 18.03
N VAL A 377 18.80 -8.16 17.54
CA VAL A 377 18.82 -9.60 17.25
C VAL A 377 18.82 -9.78 15.73
N LEU A 378 19.88 -10.39 15.19
CA LEU A 378 20.18 -10.37 13.75
C LEU A 378 20.17 -11.77 13.14
N LEU A 379 19.49 -11.92 12.01
CA LEU A 379 19.37 -13.16 11.24
C LEU A 379 19.50 -12.91 9.72
N GLY A 380 19.58 -13.99 8.94
CA GLY A 380 19.67 -13.93 7.48
C GLY A 380 21.05 -13.51 6.96
N GLU A 381 21.12 -13.31 5.63
CA GLU A 381 22.36 -13.02 4.90
C GLU A 381 23.09 -11.77 5.42
N THR A 382 22.33 -10.72 5.74
CA THR A 382 22.85 -9.41 6.17
C THR A 382 23.26 -9.33 7.63
N LYS A 383 23.13 -10.40 8.43
CA LYS A 383 23.36 -10.35 9.89
C LYS A 383 24.76 -9.89 10.29
N TYR A 384 25.79 -10.27 9.54
CA TYR A 384 27.16 -9.85 9.80
C TYR A 384 27.40 -8.38 9.43
N LYS A 385 26.89 -7.94 8.28
CA LYS A 385 26.97 -6.54 7.85
C LYS A 385 26.28 -5.60 8.84
N LEU A 386 25.05 -5.92 9.25
CA LEU A 386 24.31 -5.17 10.27
C LEU A 386 25.07 -5.09 11.59
N LYS A 387 25.69 -6.19 12.03
CA LYS A 387 26.52 -6.22 13.23
C LYS A 387 27.74 -5.32 13.12
N GLU A 388 28.46 -5.38 11.99
CA GLU A 388 29.63 -4.53 11.74
C GLU A 388 29.24 -3.04 11.74
N THR A 389 28.14 -2.69 11.08
CA THR A 389 27.61 -1.32 11.08
C THR A 389 27.17 -0.87 12.47
N ALA A 390 26.52 -1.75 13.24
CA ALA A 390 26.11 -1.46 14.62
C ALA A 390 27.33 -1.14 15.51
N ILE A 391 28.36 -1.98 15.46
CA ILE A 391 29.61 -1.80 16.22
C ILE A 391 30.33 -0.52 15.78
N LYS A 392 30.39 -0.25 14.47
CA LYS A 392 31.00 0.98 13.91
C LYS A 392 30.37 2.24 14.50
N HIS A 393 29.07 2.24 14.77
CA HIS A 393 28.33 3.35 15.37
C HIS A 393 28.17 3.25 16.90
N GLY A 394 28.94 2.38 17.56
CA GLY A 394 28.98 2.28 19.01
C GLY A 394 27.81 1.53 19.65
N PHE A 395 27.07 0.73 18.89
CA PHE A 395 26.01 -0.15 19.40
C PHE A 395 26.52 -1.59 19.50
N ASP A 396 26.75 -2.07 20.72
CA ASP A 396 27.41 -3.35 21.01
C ASP A 396 26.49 -4.48 21.47
N LYS A 397 25.24 -4.17 21.86
CA LYS A 397 24.21 -5.14 22.28
C LYS A 397 23.59 -5.87 21.08
N VAL A 398 24.43 -6.61 20.36
CA VAL A 398 24.09 -7.30 19.11
C VAL A 398 24.21 -8.81 19.28
N TYR A 399 23.15 -9.53 18.92
CA TYR A 399 23.02 -10.97 19.03
C TYR A 399 22.78 -11.57 17.65
N LEU A 400 23.59 -12.54 17.23
CA LEU A 400 23.39 -13.25 15.97
C LEU A 400 22.63 -14.54 16.23
N VAL A 401 21.66 -14.86 15.38
CA VAL A 401 20.87 -16.08 15.41
C VAL A 401 20.74 -16.69 14.01
N GLU A 402 20.29 -17.93 13.91
CA GLU A 402 20.18 -18.65 12.64
C GLU A 402 18.80 -18.59 12.00
N ASN A 403 17.74 -18.49 12.80
CA ASN A 403 16.35 -18.57 12.32
C ASN A 403 15.42 -17.67 13.16
N MET A 404 14.14 -17.62 12.77
CA MET A 404 13.15 -16.76 13.44
C MET A 404 12.80 -17.28 14.84
N GLU A 405 12.83 -18.58 15.04
CA GLU A 405 12.57 -19.25 16.31
C GLU A 405 13.59 -18.80 17.36
N GLU A 406 14.87 -18.86 17.02
CA GLU A 406 15.95 -18.34 17.83
C GLU A 406 15.85 -16.83 18.01
N ALA A 407 15.44 -16.08 16.98
CA ALA A 407 15.28 -14.62 17.07
C ALA A 407 14.22 -14.22 18.10
N VAL A 408 13.05 -14.85 18.04
CA VAL A 408 11.93 -14.59 18.96
C VAL A 408 12.29 -15.02 20.38
N LYS A 409 12.83 -16.24 20.55
CA LYS A 409 13.26 -16.75 21.86
C LYS A 409 14.34 -15.85 22.47
N LYS A 410 15.35 -15.49 21.69
CA LYS A 410 16.42 -14.60 22.16
C LYS A 410 15.90 -13.21 22.52
N SER A 411 14.95 -12.69 21.75
CA SER A 411 14.33 -11.40 22.05
C SER A 411 13.53 -11.44 23.34
N PHE A 412 12.79 -12.52 23.60
CA PHE A 412 12.03 -12.70 24.83
C PHE A 412 12.96 -12.87 26.06
N GLU A 413 14.06 -13.62 25.94
CA GLU A 413 15.08 -13.75 27.00
C GLU A 413 15.70 -12.40 27.40
N LEU A 414 15.84 -11.46 26.46
CA LEU A 414 16.44 -10.14 26.68
C LEU A 414 15.43 -9.11 27.19
N ALA A 415 14.14 -9.42 27.11
CA ALA A 415 13.05 -8.52 27.44
C ALA A 415 12.81 -8.46 28.95
N GLU A 416 12.51 -7.26 29.42
CA GLU A 416 11.98 -6.99 30.76
C GLU A 416 10.51 -6.54 30.66
N GLN A 417 9.80 -6.53 31.79
CA GLN A 417 8.42 -6.07 31.84
C GLN A 417 8.29 -4.64 31.28
N GLY A 418 7.37 -4.47 30.33
CA GLY A 418 7.16 -3.20 29.61
C GLY A 418 8.02 -3.01 28.36
N ASP A 419 8.98 -3.89 28.08
CA ASP A 419 9.76 -3.86 26.84
C ASP A 419 8.89 -4.21 25.62
N ASN A 420 9.36 -3.80 24.44
CA ASN A 420 8.72 -4.07 23.16
C ASN A 420 9.65 -4.89 22.26
N VAL A 421 9.19 -6.03 21.75
CA VAL A 421 9.90 -6.80 20.71
C VAL A 421 9.32 -6.39 19.35
N LEU A 422 10.19 -5.94 18.44
CA LEU A 422 9.82 -5.46 17.12
C LEU A 422 10.53 -6.27 16.04
N LEU A 423 9.78 -7.01 15.23
CA LEU A 423 10.28 -7.51 13.95
C LEU A 423 10.21 -6.38 12.92
N SER A 424 11.34 -5.77 12.59
CA SER A 424 11.43 -4.74 11.56
C SER A 424 12.73 -4.91 10.75
N PRO A 425 12.71 -5.76 9.71
CA PRO A 425 13.90 -6.43 9.20
C PRO A 425 14.92 -5.54 8.50
N ALA A 426 14.50 -4.37 7.99
CA ALA A 426 15.26 -3.49 7.10
C ALA A 426 15.76 -4.15 5.80
N CYS A 427 15.38 -5.41 5.57
CA CYS A 427 15.83 -6.25 4.46
C CYS A 427 14.66 -7.02 3.86
N ALA A 428 14.80 -7.36 2.58
CA ALA A 428 13.90 -8.30 1.92
C ALA A 428 13.99 -9.70 2.54
N SER A 429 12.96 -10.51 2.36
CA SER A 429 12.82 -11.82 3.02
C SER A 429 13.37 -13.00 2.22
N TRP A 430 13.75 -12.80 0.96
CA TRP A 430 13.92 -13.86 -0.05
C TRP A 430 15.10 -14.81 0.17
N ASP A 431 15.97 -14.52 1.13
CA ASP A 431 17.02 -15.43 1.58
C ASP A 431 16.47 -16.58 2.43
N MET A 432 15.40 -16.35 3.18
CA MET A 432 14.81 -17.32 4.11
C MET A 432 13.31 -17.61 3.85
N TYR A 433 12.60 -16.75 3.12
CA TYR A 433 11.15 -16.82 2.92
C TYR A 433 10.74 -16.33 1.53
N ASP A 434 9.72 -16.96 0.95
CA ASP A 434 9.15 -16.56 -0.35
C ASP A 434 8.60 -15.12 -0.37
N SER A 435 8.13 -14.63 0.78
CA SER A 435 7.52 -13.30 0.91
C SER A 435 7.66 -12.73 2.32
N PHE A 436 7.43 -11.42 2.46
CA PHE A 436 7.45 -10.79 3.78
C PHE A 436 6.24 -11.21 4.61
N GLU A 437 5.12 -11.53 3.95
CA GLU A 437 3.91 -12.06 4.57
C GLU A 437 4.22 -13.39 5.26
N THR A 438 4.84 -14.34 4.54
CA THR A 438 5.26 -15.63 5.11
C THR A 438 6.23 -15.47 6.28
N ARG A 439 7.19 -14.53 6.19
CA ARG A 439 8.08 -14.19 7.31
C ARG A 439 7.32 -13.65 8.52
N GLY A 440 6.34 -12.78 8.29
CA GLY A 440 5.53 -12.17 9.34
C GLY A 440 4.55 -13.14 9.98
N GLU A 441 3.97 -14.05 9.22
CA GLU A 441 3.14 -15.16 9.71
C GLU A 441 3.96 -16.11 10.59
N HIS A 442 5.16 -16.49 10.14
CA HIS A 442 6.05 -17.36 10.91
C HIS A 442 6.43 -16.72 12.25
N PHE A 443 6.80 -15.44 12.27
CA PHE A 443 7.04 -14.69 13.51
C PHE A 443 5.85 -14.76 14.47
N LYS A 444 4.63 -14.52 13.98
CA LYS A 444 3.43 -14.58 14.82
C LYS A 444 3.18 -15.97 15.39
N GLN A 445 3.35 -17.01 14.59
CA GLN A 445 3.19 -18.40 15.06
C GLN A 445 4.12 -18.70 16.22
N ILE A 446 5.40 -18.32 16.11
CA ILE A 446 6.39 -18.52 17.18
C ILE A 446 6.04 -17.71 18.42
N VAL A 447 5.66 -16.44 18.25
CA VAL A 447 5.25 -15.57 19.36
C VAL A 447 4.02 -16.15 20.08
N TYR A 448 3.02 -16.66 19.37
CA TYR A 448 1.87 -17.29 20.02
C TYR A 448 2.25 -18.58 20.77
N GLY A 449 3.22 -19.34 20.25
CA GLY A 449 3.77 -20.52 20.92
C GLY A 449 4.44 -20.23 22.27
N LEU A 450 4.96 -19.01 22.49
CA LEU A 450 5.54 -18.61 23.78
C LEU A 450 4.51 -18.57 24.93
N LYS A 451 3.20 -18.55 24.64
CA LYS A 451 2.14 -18.61 25.69
C LYS A 451 1.86 -20.02 26.19
N GLU A 452 2.27 -21.03 25.42
CA GLU A 452 1.95 -22.44 25.68
C GLU A 452 3.05 -23.17 26.45
N GLU A 453 4.22 -22.53 26.62
CA GLU A 453 5.34 -22.95 27.49
C GLU A 453 5.23 -22.26 28.85
#